data_AF-F3G5B0-F1
#
_entry.id   AF-F3G5B0-F1
#
_cell.length_a   1.000
_cell.length_b   1.000
_cell.length_c   1.000
_cell.angle_alpha   90.00
_cell.angle_beta   90.00
_cell.angle_gamma   90.00
#
_symmetry.space_group_name_H-M   'P 1'
#
loop_
_entity.id
_entity.type
_entity.pdbx_description
1 polymer ?
#
loop_
_entity_poly.entity_id
_entity_poly.type
_entity_poly.pdbx_seq_one_letter_code
_entity_poly.pdbx_strand_id
1 'polypeptide(L)'
;MSSNPKARDNAALITSDAQALHVARELALQLKTDSAHRDRERRLPHAELELFSQSGLWGISVPQAFGGAGVSNVTLAKVIQLISEADGSLGQIPQNHFYALEVLRVNGSPEQQARLYAEALAGVRFGN
;
A
#
# COMPACT_ATOMS: atom_id res chain seq x y z
N MET A 1 -7.09 0.28 -29.01
CA MET A 1 -8.43 0.72 -28.62
C MET A 1 -8.91 -0.16 -27.48
N SER A 2 -9.06 0.46 -26.31
CA SER A 2 -9.78 0.09 -25.09
C SER A 2 -10.00 -1.39 -24.72
N SER A 3 -9.37 -1.80 -23.61
CA SER A 3 -10.06 -2.57 -22.59
C SER A 3 -9.92 -1.85 -21.25
N ASN A 4 -10.99 -1.12 -20.93
CA ASN A 4 -11.29 -0.43 -19.69
C ASN A 4 -10.89 -1.25 -18.45
N PRO A 5 -9.92 -0.83 -17.61
CA PRO A 5 -9.75 -1.48 -16.31
C PRO A 5 -11.00 -1.14 -15.51
N LYS A 6 -11.77 -2.18 -15.15
CA LYS A 6 -12.89 -2.11 -14.20
C LYS A 6 -12.59 -1.02 -13.17
N ALA A 7 -13.53 -0.10 -12.97
CA ALA A 7 -13.51 0.84 -11.86
C ALA A 7 -13.01 0.08 -10.63
N ARG A 8 -11.76 0.33 -10.24
CA ARG A 8 -11.18 -0.31 -9.07
C ARG A 8 -12.00 0.24 -7.93
N ASP A 9 -12.71 -0.62 -7.21
CA ASP A 9 -13.38 -0.24 -5.97
C ASP A 9 -12.37 0.59 -5.17
N ASN A 10 -12.68 1.87 -4.95
CA ASN A 10 -11.72 2.84 -4.41
C ASN A 10 -11.09 2.25 -3.15
N ALA A 11 -9.76 2.13 -3.12
CA ALA A 11 -9.06 1.73 -1.91
C ALA A 11 -9.50 2.62 -0.73
N ALA A 12 -9.56 2.04 0.47
CA ALA A 12 -9.95 2.81 1.64
C ALA A 12 -9.01 4.02 1.82
N LEU A 13 -9.55 5.18 2.19
CA LEU A 13 -8.72 6.34 2.50
C LEU A 13 -8.30 6.31 3.97
N ILE A 14 -7.00 6.19 4.21
CA ILE A 14 -6.40 6.34 5.53
C ILE A 14 -6.00 7.79 5.73
N THR A 15 -6.32 8.35 6.90
CA THR A 15 -6.21 9.79 7.19
C THR A 15 -5.26 10.11 8.35
N SER A 16 -4.73 9.10 9.05
CA SER A 16 -3.83 9.32 10.20
C SER A 16 -2.90 8.14 10.48
N ASP A 17 -1.82 8.41 11.21
CA ASP A 17 -0.88 7.38 11.70
C ASP A 17 -1.59 6.31 12.54
N ALA A 18 -2.49 6.71 13.45
CA ALA A 18 -3.21 5.79 14.32
C ALA A 18 -4.10 4.83 13.52
N GLN A 19 -4.81 5.35 12.50
CA GLN A 19 -5.62 4.54 11.60
C GLN A 19 -4.75 3.60 10.77
N ALA A 20 -3.62 4.07 10.23
CA ALA A 20 -2.68 3.22 9.47
C ALA A 20 -2.21 2.02 10.30
N LEU A 21 -1.79 2.25 11.55
CA LEU A 21 -1.35 1.19 12.44
C LEU A 21 -2.48 0.23 12.84
N HIS A 22 -3.71 0.74 13.01
CA HIS A 22 -4.87 -0.11 13.29
C HIS A 22 -5.19 -1.03 12.11
N VAL A 23 -5.31 -0.48 10.89
CA VAL A 23 -5.57 -1.24 9.67
C VAL A 23 -4.47 -2.26 9.40
N ALA A 24 -3.19 -1.89 9.60
CA ALA A 24 -2.07 -2.82 9.43
C ALA A 24 -2.12 -4.01 10.41
N ARG A 25 -2.54 -3.79 11.67
CA ARG A 25 -2.71 -4.88 12.64
C ARG A 25 -3.83 -5.84 12.23
N GLU A 26 -4.99 -5.30 11.85
CA GLU A 26 -6.13 -6.12 11.41
C GLU A 26 -5.78 -6.93 10.17
N LEU A 27 -5.13 -6.30 9.18
CA LEU A 27 -4.69 -6.98 7.97
C LEU A 27 -3.63 -8.06 8.29
N ALA A 28 -2.65 -7.77 9.13
CA ALA A 28 -1.62 -8.72 9.53
C ALA A 28 -2.22 -10.00 10.16
N LEU A 29 -3.28 -9.88 10.98
CA LEU A 29 -3.98 -11.05 11.54
C LEU A 29 -4.58 -11.94 10.44
N GLN A 30 -5.17 -11.34 9.40
CA GLN A 30 -5.73 -12.08 8.27
C GLN A 30 -4.63 -12.76 7.45
N LEU A 31 -3.59 -12.02 7.08
CA LEU A 31 -2.48 -12.51 6.25
C LEU A 31 -1.70 -13.66 6.90
N LYS A 32 -1.55 -13.63 8.22
CA LYS A 32 -0.79 -14.64 8.97
C LYS A 32 -1.37 -16.05 8.85
N THR A 33 -2.70 -16.17 8.70
CA THR A 33 -3.40 -17.47 8.77
C THR A 33 -2.92 -18.45 7.71
N ASP A 34 -2.79 -18.01 6.46
CA ASP A 34 -2.44 -18.89 5.32
C ASP A 34 -0.98 -18.76 4.85
N SER A 35 -0.22 -17.84 5.45
CA SER A 35 1.15 -17.49 5.05
C SER A 35 2.08 -18.71 4.95
N ALA A 36 2.16 -19.52 6.02
CA ALA A 36 3.05 -20.69 6.06
C ALA A 36 2.64 -21.82 5.11
N HIS A 37 1.34 -21.97 4.85
CA HIS A 37 0.83 -22.95 3.89
C HIS A 37 1.18 -22.53 2.47
N ARG A 38 0.90 -21.27 2.13
CA ARG A 38 1.16 -20.68 0.82
C ARG A 38 2.64 -20.68 0.46
N ASP A 39 3.52 -20.35 1.41
CA ASP A 39 4.97 -20.41 1.23
C ASP A 39 5.45 -21.83 0.89
N ARG A 40 5.01 -22.82 1.67
CA ARG A 40 5.32 -24.24 1.43
C ARG A 40 4.89 -24.73 0.06
N GLU A 41 3.71 -24.30 -0.40
CA GLU A 41 3.16 -24.64 -1.71
C GLU A 41 3.72 -23.80 -2.86
N ARG A 42 4.56 -22.80 -2.58
CA ARG A 42 5.06 -21.82 -3.57
C ARG A 42 3.93 -21.12 -4.34
N ARG A 43 2.81 -20.90 -3.68
CA ARG A 43 1.64 -20.23 -4.28
C ARG A 43 1.83 -18.72 -4.19
N LEU A 44 1.59 -18.01 -5.30
CA LEU A 44 1.69 -16.56 -5.34
C LEU A 44 0.55 -15.92 -4.54
N PRO A 45 0.81 -14.85 -3.75
CA PRO A 45 -0.16 -14.26 -2.83
C PRO A 45 -1.10 -13.26 -3.52
N HIS A 46 -1.75 -13.68 -4.62
CA HIS A 46 -2.58 -12.75 -5.40
C HIS A 46 -3.79 -12.23 -4.61
N ALA A 47 -4.51 -13.11 -3.91
CA ALA A 47 -5.70 -12.71 -3.15
C ALA A 47 -5.32 -11.80 -1.97
N GLU A 48 -4.25 -12.15 -1.28
CA GLU A 48 -3.71 -11.39 -0.15
C GLU A 48 -3.21 -10.01 -0.58
N LEU A 49 -2.57 -9.95 -1.75
CA LEU A 49 -2.10 -8.70 -2.32
C LEU A 49 -3.26 -7.78 -2.76
N GLU A 50 -4.37 -8.33 -3.25
CA GLU A 50 -5.56 -7.54 -3.53
C GLU A 50 -6.20 -7.00 -2.24
N LEU A 51 -6.30 -7.81 -1.18
CA LEU A 51 -6.74 -7.33 0.15
C LEU A 51 -5.84 -6.20 0.67
N PHE A 52 -4.53 -6.38 0.55
CA PHE A 52 -3.57 -5.36 0.97
C PHE A 52 -3.71 -4.09 0.13
N SER A 53 -3.92 -4.20 -1.18
CA SER A 53 -4.12 -3.05 -2.07
C SER A 53 -5.39 -2.26 -1.72
N GLN A 54 -6.47 -2.95 -1.36
CA GLN A 54 -7.76 -2.34 -0.99
C GLN A 54 -7.75 -1.70 0.40
N SER A 55 -6.82 -2.10 1.29
CA SER A 55 -6.73 -1.62 2.67
C SER A 55 -6.45 -0.11 2.81
N GLY A 56 -5.97 0.55 1.76
CA GLY A 56 -5.53 1.94 1.80
C GLY A 56 -4.09 2.16 2.28
N LEU A 57 -3.42 1.10 2.78
CA LEU A 57 -2.07 1.19 3.33
C LEU A 57 -1.01 1.61 2.31
N TRP A 58 -1.26 1.44 1.01
CA TRP A 58 -0.33 1.82 -0.05
C TRP A 58 -0.23 3.34 -0.23
N GLY A 59 -1.29 4.08 0.09
CA GLY A 59 -1.34 5.54 -0.04
C GLY A 59 -0.88 6.33 1.19
N ILE A 60 -0.43 5.68 2.26
CA ILE A 60 -0.27 6.35 3.58
C ILE A 60 0.82 7.42 3.62
N SER A 61 1.84 7.34 2.75
CA SER A 61 2.90 8.35 2.67
C SER A 61 2.54 9.53 1.76
N VAL A 62 1.40 9.49 1.07
CA VAL A 62 0.92 10.60 0.24
C VAL A 62 0.73 11.84 1.12
N PRO A 63 1.33 13.00 0.79
CA PRO A 63 1.24 14.18 1.63
C PRO A 63 -0.20 14.70 1.78
N GLN A 64 -0.48 15.33 2.93
CA GLN A 64 -1.80 15.91 3.24
C GLN A 64 -2.27 16.96 2.22
N ALA A 65 -1.34 17.72 1.64
CA ALA A 65 -1.64 18.68 0.57
C ALA A 65 -2.27 18.03 -0.69
N PHE A 66 -2.10 16.72 -0.85
CA PHE A 66 -2.67 15.93 -1.94
C PHE A 66 -3.78 14.98 -1.46
N GLY A 67 -4.31 15.18 -0.26
CA GLY A 67 -5.43 14.41 0.30
C GLY A 67 -5.06 13.08 0.97
N GLY A 68 -3.77 12.79 1.16
CA GLY A 68 -3.31 11.61 1.89
C GLY A 68 -3.09 11.85 3.39
N ALA A 69 -2.73 10.79 4.12
CA ALA A 69 -2.43 10.89 5.55
C ALA A 69 -1.09 11.58 5.85
N GLY A 70 -0.12 11.46 4.94
CA GLY A 70 1.25 11.95 5.15
C GLY A 70 1.89 11.37 6.41
N VAL A 71 1.71 10.06 6.66
CA VAL A 71 2.16 9.44 7.91
C VAL A 71 3.66 9.60 8.12
N SER A 72 4.09 9.58 9.38
CA SER A 72 5.51 9.63 9.71
C SER A 72 6.27 8.41 9.18
N ASN A 73 7.57 8.56 8.90
CA ASN A 73 8.44 7.43 8.56
C ASN A 73 8.48 6.35 9.65
N VAL A 74 8.30 6.74 10.92
CA VAL A 74 8.17 5.80 12.05
C VAL A 74 6.93 4.93 11.89
N THR A 75 5.79 5.52 11.52
CA THR A 75 4.56 4.78 11.27
C THR A 75 4.68 3.91 10.03
N LEU A 76 5.23 4.44 8.93
CA LEU A 76 5.46 3.64 7.72
C LEU A 76 6.33 2.41 8.02
N ALA A 77 7.45 2.58 8.72
CA ALA A 77 8.31 1.47 9.12
C ALA A 77 7.57 0.44 9.99
N LYS A 78 6.75 0.88 10.95
CA LYS A 78 5.93 -0.02 11.79
C LYS A 78 4.86 -0.76 11.00
N VAL A 79 4.23 -0.12 10.01
CA VAL A 79 3.28 -0.80 9.11
C VAL A 79 4.00 -1.91 8.34
N ILE A 80 5.15 -1.62 7.72
CA ILE A 80 5.94 -2.63 6.99
C ILE A 80 6.40 -3.76 7.90
N GLN A 81 6.80 -3.44 9.13
CA GLN A 81 7.15 -4.44 10.15
C GLN A 81 5.98 -5.39 10.42
N LEU A 82 4.79 -4.87 10.72
CA LEU A 82 3.61 -5.68 11.03
C LEU A 82 3.21 -6.60 9.87
N ILE A 83 3.27 -6.09 8.63
CA ILE A 83 2.96 -6.91 7.44
C ILE A 83 4.04 -7.98 7.23
N SER A 84 5.32 -7.64 7.37
CA SER A 84 6.44 -8.58 7.26
C SER A 84 6.40 -9.68 8.31
N GLU A 85 5.97 -9.37 9.54
CA GLU A 85 5.80 -10.34 10.63
C GLU A 85 4.68 -11.36 10.35
N ALA A 86 3.63 -10.94 9.64
CA ALA A 86 2.58 -11.84 9.18
C ALA A 86 3.00 -12.66 7.95
N ASP A 87 3.70 -12.01 7.02
CA ASP A 87 4.04 -12.55 5.71
C ASP A 87 5.22 -11.81 5.10
N GLY A 88 6.39 -12.46 5.11
CA GLY A 88 7.63 -11.86 4.60
C GLY A 88 7.58 -11.52 3.11
N SER A 89 6.80 -12.25 2.31
CA SER A 89 6.64 -11.93 0.88
C SER A 89 5.84 -10.65 0.71
N LEU A 90 4.70 -10.52 1.39
CA LEU A 90 3.86 -9.33 1.32
C LEU A 90 4.52 -8.08 1.93
N GLY A 91 5.39 -8.24 2.92
CA GLY A 91 6.19 -7.14 3.47
C GLY A 91 7.24 -6.59 2.50
N GLN A 92 7.72 -7.41 1.56
CA GLN A 92 8.72 -7.01 0.57
C GLN A 92 8.12 -6.27 -0.63
N ILE A 93 6.97 -6.71 -1.13
CA ILE A 93 6.33 -6.18 -2.35
C ILE A 93 6.14 -4.64 -2.33
N PRO A 94 5.69 -3.97 -1.24
CA PRO A 94 5.43 -2.53 -1.31
C PRO A 94 6.68 -1.64 -1.34
N GLN A 95 7.89 -2.18 -1.20
CA GLN A 95 9.12 -1.36 -1.10
C GLN A 95 9.34 -0.48 -2.33
N ASN A 96 9.22 -1.04 -3.54
CA ASN A 96 9.39 -0.27 -4.78
C ASN A 96 8.33 0.83 -4.93
N HIS A 97 7.11 0.57 -4.43
CA HIS A 97 6.04 1.57 -4.47
C HIS A 97 6.35 2.75 -3.56
N PHE A 98 6.72 2.49 -2.30
CA PHE A 98 7.07 3.59 -1.38
C PHE A 98 8.32 4.34 -1.83
N TYR A 99 9.29 3.67 -2.44
CA TYR A 99 10.40 4.33 -3.11
C TYR A 99 9.93 5.24 -4.26
N ALA A 100 9.01 4.78 -5.11
CA ALA A 100 8.46 5.59 -6.20
C ALA A 100 7.69 6.83 -5.68
N LEU A 101 6.92 6.69 -4.60
CA LEU A 101 6.23 7.82 -3.97
C LEU A 101 7.20 8.85 -3.39
N GLU A 102 8.34 8.41 -2.86
CA GLU A 102 9.39 9.30 -2.36
C GLU A 102 10.14 10.01 -3.50
N VAL A 103 10.47 9.30 -4.59
CA VAL A 103 11.04 9.90 -5.80
C VAL A 103 10.10 10.98 -6.35
N LEU A 104 8.80 10.71 -6.38
CA LEU A 104 7.77 11.66 -6.80
C LEU A 104 7.69 12.87 -5.84
N ARG A 105 7.82 12.64 -4.53
CA ARG A 105 7.80 13.71 -3.52
C ARG A 105 8.95 14.70 -3.70
N VAL A 106 10.13 14.19 -4.03
CA VAL A 106 11.36 14.99 -4.12
C VAL A 106 11.54 15.61 -5.50
N ASN A 107 11.19 14.91 -6.58
CA ASN A 107 11.56 15.31 -7.95
C ASN A 107 10.36 15.62 -8.85
N GLY A 108 9.13 15.32 -8.42
CA GLY A 108 7.93 15.50 -9.24
C GLY A 108 7.54 16.97 -9.42
N SER A 109 7.08 17.32 -10.62
CA SER A 109 6.37 18.59 -10.82
C SER A 109 5.05 18.60 -10.04
N PRO A 110 4.48 19.78 -9.72
CA PRO A 110 3.18 19.86 -9.05
C PRO A 110 2.07 19.08 -9.78
N GLU A 111 2.07 19.09 -11.11
CA GLU A 111 1.10 18.37 -11.95
C GLU A 111 1.30 16.85 -11.86
N GLN A 112 2.57 16.39 -11.85
CA GLN A 112 2.89 14.98 -11.68
C GLN A 112 2.48 14.49 -10.29
N GLN A 113 2.79 15.27 -9.24
CA GLN A 113 2.42 14.96 -7.87
C GLN A 113 0.91 14.85 -7.72
N ALA A 114 0.15 15.87 -8.17
CA ALA A 114 -1.30 15.88 -8.07
C ALA A 114 -1.93 14.65 -8.74
N ARG A 115 -1.51 14.33 -9.97
CA ARG A 115 -2.07 13.19 -10.71
C ARG A 115 -1.68 11.85 -10.10
N LEU A 116 -0.39 11.61 -9.87
CA LEU A 116 0.11 10.29 -9.47
C LEU A 116 -0.22 9.97 -8.00
N TYR A 117 -0.30 10.98 -7.13
CA TYR A 117 -0.81 10.76 -5.78
C TYR A 117 -2.30 10.45 -5.75
N ALA A 118 -3.13 11.09 -6.59
CA ALA A 118 -4.52 10.72 -6.72
C ALA A 118 -4.69 9.25 -7.20
N GLU A 119 -3.85 8.81 -8.14
CA GLU A 119 -3.79 7.41 -8.57
C GLU A 119 -3.39 6.47 -7.42
N ALA A 120 -2.36 6.81 -6.64
CA ALA A 120 -1.93 6.02 -5.49
C ALA A 120 -3.04 5.90 -4.43
N LEU A 121 -3.73 7.00 -4.12
CA LEU A 121 -4.88 7.02 -3.19
C LEU A 121 -6.07 6.19 -3.72
N ALA A 122 -6.21 6.08 -5.05
CA ALA A 122 -7.18 5.20 -5.68
C ALA A 122 -6.72 3.72 -5.76
N GLY A 123 -5.59 3.37 -5.15
CA GLY A 123 -5.07 1.99 -5.09
C GLY A 123 -4.19 1.58 -6.28
N VAL A 124 -3.74 2.53 -7.11
CA VAL A 124 -2.72 2.25 -8.12
C VAL A 124 -1.37 2.02 -7.44
N ARG A 125 -0.74 0.89 -7.76
CA ARG A 125 0.59 0.51 -7.29
C ARG A 125 1.62 0.88 -8.35
N PHE A 126 2.84 1.20 -7.89
CA PHE A 126 3.95 1.58 -8.76
C PHE A 126 5.14 0.65 -8.48
N GLY A 127 5.88 0.26 -9.51
CA GLY A 127 7.12 -0.51 -9.37
C GLY A 127 6.96 -2.00 -9.03
N ASN A 128 5.79 -2.59 -9.32
CA ASN A 128 5.45 -4.01 -9.10
C ASN A 128 4.73 -4.61 -10.30
#